data_AF-A0A174SPV6-F1
#
_entry.id   AF-A0A174SPV6-F1
#
_cell.length_a   1.000
_cell.length_b   1.000
_cell.length_c   1.000
_cell.angle_alpha   90.00
_cell.angle_beta   90.00
_cell.angle_gamma   90.00
#
_symmetry.space_group_name_H-M   'P 1'
#
loop_
_entity.id
_entity.type
_entity.pdbx_description
1 polymer ?
#
loop_
_entity_poly.entity_id
_entity_poly.type
_entity_poly.pdbx_seq_one_letter_code
_entity_poly.pdbx_strand_id
1 'polypeptide(L)'
;MDFVAAGIVLGFSIYEYYKDKIHDNTQTKILSLPRNKKDVVIYRYGGTNPGNLTPSQKDSDTGLSFSTIPPRMGGKAAVTTINTLNKTGIVYAYQDKLTHVSVVPVGVSIQTWINAGSGSIRTQAVKSVVVKWDGGN
;
A
#
# COMPACT_ATOMS: atom_id res chain seq x y z
N MET A 1 -47.31 27.62 0.95
CA MET A 1 -46.08 28.16 1.54
C MET A 1 -44.94 27.28 1.05
N ASP A 2 -44.26 27.73 -0.01
CA ASP A 2 -42.97 27.19 -0.45
C ASP A 2 -41.88 27.53 0.58
N PHE A 3 -40.90 26.64 0.81
CA PHE A 3 -39.47 26.95 0.95
C PHE A 3 -38.62 25.68 0.77
N VAL A 4 -37.44 25.90 0.20
CA VAL A 4 -36.48 24.98 -0.43
C VAL A 4 -35.42 24.49 0.57
N ALA A 5 -34.79 23.34 0.30
CA ALA A 5 -33.35 23.05 0.43
C ALA A 5 -32.90 21.88 1.34
N ALA A 6 -32.15 20.97 0.68
CA ALA A 6 -30.90 20.32 1.12
C ALA A 6 -30.93 19.12 2.08
N GLY A 7 -30.24 18.05 1.65
CA GLY A 7 -29.40 17.28 2.57
C GLY A 7 -29.50 15.76 2.46
N ILE A 8 -28.65 15.19 1.61
CA ILE A 8 -28.31 13.76 1.57
C ILE A 8 -27.82 13.31 2.96
N VAL A 9 -28.52 12.42 3.65
CA VAL A 9 -28.01 11.70 4.83
C VAL A 9 -28.10 10.19 4.57
N LEU A 10 -27.28 9.72 3.62
CA LEU A 10 -27.03 8.27 3.41
C LEU A 10 -25.71 7.82 4.07
N GLY A 11 -24.96 8.75 4.71
CA GLY A 11 -23.63 8.47 5.27
C GLY A 11 -23.61 7.80 6.64
N PHE A 12 -24.70 7.84 7.42
CA PHE A 12 -24.72 7.29 8.78
C PHE A 12 -25.04 5.79 8.83
N SER A 13 -25.91 5.29 7.94
CA SER A 13 -26.41 3.91 8.04
C SER A 13 -25.37 2.86 7.61
N ILE A 14 -24.56 3.16 6.59
CA ILE A 14 -23.47 2.27 6.19
C ILE A 14 -22.33 2.23 7.21
N TYR A 15 -22.07 3.33 7.92
CA TYR A 15 -21.00 3.37 8.94
C TYR A 15 -21.35 2.48 10.13
N GLU A 16 -22.58 2.58 10.64
CA GLU A 16 -23.07 1.72 11.72
C GLU A 16 -23.19 0.24 11.28
N TYR A 17 -23.58 -0.04 10.03
CA TYR A 17 -23.60 -1.40 9.47
C TYR A 17 -22.21 -2.07 9.43
N TYR A 18 -21.15 -1.31 9.14
CA TYR A 18 -19.78 -1.84 9.18
C TYR A 18 -19.21 -1.91 10.60
N LYS A 19 -19.69 -1.08 11.54
CA LYS A 19 -19.23 -1.04 12.93
C LYS A 19 -19.58 -2.32 13.70
N ASP A 20 -20.81 -2.81 13.54
CA ASP A 20 -21.26 -4.06 14.18
C ASP A 20 -20.56 -5.31 13.62
N LYS A 21 -20.21 -5.32 12.32
CA LYS A 21 -19.39 -6.40 11.72
C LYS A 21 -17.92 -6.40 12.16
N ILE A 22 -17.43 -5.33 12.76
CA ILE A 22 -16.05 -5.20 13.26
C ILE A 22 -15.97 -5.47 14.77
N HIS A 23 -17.08 -5.35 15.51
CA HIS A 23 -17.08 -5.50 16.97
C HIS A 23 -17.14 -6.96 17.48
N ASP A 24 -17.56 -7.94 16.67
CA ASP A 24 -17.73 -9.32 17.16
C ASP A 24 -16.69 -10.35 16.64
N ASN A 25 -15.66 -9.89 15.92
CA ASN A 25 -14.52 -10.74 15.51
C ASN A 25 -13.17 -10.28 16.08
N THR A 26 -13.17 -9.24 16.92
CA THR A 26 -11.95 -8.58 17.40
C THR A 26 -11.54 -8.94 18.83
N GLN A 27 -12.29 -9.77 19.58
CA GLN A 27 -11.97 -10.03 21.00
C GLN A 27 -11.38 -11.41 21.34
N THR A 28 -11.34 -12.40 20.44
CA THR A 28 -10.69 -13.72 20.70
C THR A 28 -9.63 -14.14 19.68
N LYS A 29 -9.16 -13.21 18.84
CA LYS A 29 -7.91 -13.38 18.06
C LYS A 29 -6.99 -12.15 18.13
N ILE A 30 -7.03 -11.42 19.24
CA ILE A 30 -5.89 -10.61 19.68
C ILE A 30 -4.94 -11.58 20.39
N LEU A 31 -4.41 -12.55 19.64
CA LEU A 31 -3.26 -13.32 20.07
C LEU A 31 -2.08 -12.35 20.00
N SER A 32 -1.83 -11.67 21.13
CA SER A 32 -0.66 -10.86 21.45
C SER A 32 0.31 -10.66 20.27
N LEU A 33 0.07 -9.61 19.45
CA LEU A 33 1.08 -9.18 18.49
C LEU A 33 2.35 -8.89 19.31
N PRO A 34 3.48 -9.59 19.05
CA PRO A 34 4.69 -9.33 19.80
C PRO A 34 5.04 -7.86 19.62
N ARG A 35 5.00 -7.14 20.74
CA ARG A 35 5.53 -5.80 20.92
C ARG A 35 6.98 -5.85 20.41
N ASN A 36 7.25 -5.09 19.34
CA ASN A 36 8.54 -4.96 18.64
C ASN A 36 8.84 -5.94 17.48
N LYS A 37 7.95 -6.02 16.47
CA LYS A 37 8.41 -6.45 15.14
C LYS A 37 9.24 -5.31 14.53
N LYS A 38 10.53 -5.58 14.28
CA LYS A 38 11.40 -4.67 13.53
C LYS A 38 10.74 -4.36 12.19
N ASP A 39 10.72 -3.08 11.82
CA ASP A 39 10.18 -2.64 10.54
C ASP A 39 10.92 -3.35 9.39
N VAL A 40 10.19 -3.87 8.42
CA VAL A 40 10.75 -4.70 7.36
C VAL A 40 11.20 -3.80 6.22
N VAL A 41 12.50 -3.74 6.00
CA VAL A 41 13.11 -3.05 4.85
C VAL A 41 12.81 -3.84 3.59
N ILE A 42 12.37 -3.14 2.55
CA ILE A 42 11.98 -3.71 1.27
C ILE A 42 12.57 -2.94 0.11
N TYR A 43 12.81 -3.64 -0.99
CA TYR A 43 13.52 -3.17 -2.16
C TYR A 43 12.68 -3.37 -3.42
N ARG A 44 12.50 -2.30 -4.18
CA ARG A 44 11.98 -2.35 -5.54
C ARG A 44 13.14 -2.21 -6.51
N TYR A 45 13.43 -3.29 -7.24
CA TYR A 45 14.53 -3.31 -8.20
C TYR A 45 14.26 -2.38 -9.39
N GLY A 46 15.32 -1.83 -9.97
CA GLY A 46 15.26 -0.92 -11.12
C GLY A 46 15.34 0.57 -10.75
N GLY A 47 15.39 0.90 -9.45
CA GLY A 47 15.56 2.27 -8.96
C GLY A 47 14.23 3.01 -8.72
N THR A 48 14.31 4.35 -8.57
CA THR A 48 13.22 5.22 -8.12
C THR A 48 12.44 5.90 -9.25
N ASN A 49 12.64 5.49 -10.50
CA ASN A 49 11.88 6.02 -11.63
C ASN A 49 10.38 5.72 -11.45
N PRO A 50 9.47 6.69 -11.67
CA PRO A 50 8.04 6.49 -11.45
C PRO A 50 7.45 5.27 -12.16
N GLY A 51 7.94 4.94 -13.36
CA GLY A 51 7.54 3.73 -14.10
C GLY A 51 7.85 2.44 -13.35
N ASN A 52 8.97 2.39 -12.61
CA ASN A 52 9.34 1.23 -11.79
C ASN A 52 8.53 1.16 -10.49
N LEU A 53 7.90 2.26 -10.08
CA LEU A 53 7.02 2.37 -8.92
C LEU A 53 5.54 2.31 -9.29
N THR A 54 5.24 1.87 -10.51
CA THR A 54 3.88 1.69 -11.03
C THR A 54 3.71 0.21 -11.38
N PRO A 55 2.61 -0.45 -10.95
CA PRO A 55 2.31 -1.80 -11.40
C PRO A 55 2.03 -1.83 -12.90
N SER A 56 2.30 -2.98 -13.51
CA SER A 56 2.02 -3.27 -14.91
C SER A 56 0.97 -4.37 -15.02
N GLN A 57 0.54 -4.73 -16.23
CA GLN A 57 -0.55 -5.70 -16.42
C GLN A 57 -0.26 -7.07 -15.78
N LYS A 58 1.02 -7.49 -15.72
CA LYS A 58 1.42 -8.74 -15.05
C LYS A 58 1.19 -8.73 -13.53
N ASP A 59 1.06 -7.53 -12.97
CA ASP A 59 0.90 -7.28 -11.54
C ASP A 59 -0.58 -7.06 -11.17
N SER A 60 -1.54 -7.30 -12.09
CA SER A 60 -2.97 -6.99 -11.90
C SER A 60 -3.59 -7.70 -10.69
N ASP A 61 -3.10 -8.89 -10.38
CA ASP A 61 -3.68 -9.77 -9.36
C ASP A 61 -2.95 -9.65 -8.02
N THR A 62 -1.69 -9.20 -8.04
CA THR A 62 -0.79 -9.21 -6.86
C THR A 62 -0.37 -7.82 -6.40
N GLY A 63 -0.48 -6.81 -7.25
CA GLY A 63 0.02 -5.46 -6.99
C GLY A 63 1.52 -5.31 -7.22
N LEU A 64 2.04 -4.12 -6.89
CA LEU A 64 3.43 -3.75 -7.12
C LEU A 64 4.38 -4.56 -6.22
N SER A 65 5.28 -5.32 -6.85
CA SER A 65 6.21 -6.23 -6.14
C SER A 65 7.46 -5.56 -5.58
N PHE A 66 7.73 -5.85 -4.31
CA PHE A 66 8.98 -5.56 -3.61
C PHE A 66 9.62 -6.86 -3.09
N SER A 67 10.92 -6.78 -2.80
CA SER A 67 11.74 -7.86 -2.24
C SER A 67 12.20 -7.50 -0.83
N THR A 68 12.27 -8.46 0.10
CA THR A 68 12.98 -8.26 1.38
C THR A 68 14.50 -8.45 1.26
N ILE A 69 14.95 -9.00 0.13
CA ILE A 69 16.36 -9.20 -0.19
C ILE A 69 16.88 -7.96 -0.93
N PRO A 70 18.02 -7.37 -0.52
CA PRO A 70 18.65 -6.28 -1.26
C PRO A 70 19.13 -6.76 -2.64
N PRO A 71 19.22 -5.87 -3.65
CA PRO A 71 19.83 -6.25 -4.92
C PRO A 71 21.28 -6.69 -4.73
N ARG A 72 21.81 -7.45 -5.70
CA ARG A 72 23.25 -7.76 -5.75
C ARG A 72 24.09 -6.48 -5.82
N MET A 73 25.36 -6.56 -5.43
CA MET A 73 26.31 -5.44 -5.48
C MET A 73 26.24 -4.70 -6.83
N GLY A 74 26.14 -3.37 -6.76
CA GLY A 74 26.00 -2.49 -7.93
C GLY A 74 24.59 -2.42 -8.52
N GLY A 75 23.62 -3.16 -7.97
CA GLY A 75 22.22 -3.06 -8.36
C GLY A 75 21.59 -1.73 -7.95
N LYS A 76 20.57 -1.27 -8.70
CA LYS A 76 19.79 -0.08 -8.36
C LYS A 76 18.43 -0.49 -7.81
N ALA A 77 18.04 0.12 -6.70
CA ALA A 77 16.71 -0.07 -6.12
C ALA A 77 16.13 1.20 -5.54
N ALA A 78 14.82 1.19 -5.36
CA ALA A 78 14.12 2.01 -4.40
C ALA A 78 14.03 1.22 -3.08
N VAL A 79 14.43 1.81 -1.96
CA VAL A 79 14.34 1.19 -0.64
C VAL A 79 13.39 1.97 0.26
N THR A 80 12.57 1.24 1.02
CA THR A 80 11.65 1.78 2.02
C THR A 80 11.33 0.68 3.04
N THR A 81 10.30 0.88 3.85
CA THR A 81 9.78 -0.15 4.75
C THR A 81 8.29 -0.38 4.56
N ILE A 82 7.80 -1.57 4.96
CA ILE A 82 6.38 -1.90 4.93
C ILE A 82 5.56 -0.86 5.72
N ASN A 83 6.02 -0.49 6.92
CA ASN A 83 5.31 0.47 7.76
C ASN A 83 5.28 1.87 7.13
N THR A 84 6.38 2.30 6.49
CA THR A 84 6.43 3.62 5.85
C THR A 84 5.45 3.72 4.69
N LEU A 85 5.33 2.68 3.85
CA LEU A 85 4.29 2.62 2.81
C LEU A 85 2.87 2.66 3.42
N ASN A 86 2.63 1.87 4.47
CA ASN A 86 1.30 1.80 5.10
C ASN A 86 0.89 3.12 5.76
N LYS A 87 1.84 3.87 6.33
CA LYS A 87 1.60 5.20 6.91
C LYS A 87 1.15 6.24 5.88
N THR A 88 1.35 6.01 4.58
CA THR A 88 0.81 6.91 3.55
C THR A 88 -0.72 6.90 3.52
N GLY A 89 -1.36 5.79 3.91
CA GLY A 89 -2.81 5.58 3.78
C GLY A 89 -3.32 5.45 2.34
N ILE A 90 -2.44 5.60 1.33
CA ILE A 90 -2.78 5.56 -0.10
C ILE A 90 -2.53 4.17 -0.69
N VAL A 91 -1.53 3.47 -0.16
CA VAL A 91 -1.18 2.10 -0.52
C VAL A 91 -1.06 1.24 0.73
N TYR A 92 -1.28 -0.06 0.55
CA TYR A 92 -1.12 -1.06 1.59
C TYR A 92 -0.11 -2.11 1.15
N ALA A 93 0.96 -2.25 1.94
CA ALA A 93 2.05 -3.18 1.77
C ALA A 93 1.92 -4.33 2.79
N TYR A 94 2.05 -5.56 2.30
CA TYR A 94 2.09 -6.75 3.13
C TYR A 94 3.01 -7.81 2.52
N GLN A 95 3.64 -8.59 3.38
CA GLN A 95 4.49 -9.68 2.97
C GLN A 95 3.64 -10.91 2.67
N ASP A 96 3.62 -11.36 1.42
CA ASP A 96 2.83 -12.51 0.96
C ASP A 96 3.67 -13.80 0.87
N LYS A 97 5.00 -13.68 0.75
CA LYS A 97 5.97 -14.79 0.74
C LYS A 97 7.21 -14.40 1.52
N LEU A 98 8.05 -15.39 1.84
CA LEU A 98 9.28 -15.19 2.64
C LEU A 98 10.16 -14.03 2.15
N THR A 99 10.23 -13.82 0.83
CA THR A 99 11.07 -12.80 0.22
C THR A 99 10.32 -11.79 -0.64
N HIS A 100 8.98 -11.89 -0.70
CA HIS A 100 8.15 -11.09 -1.58
C HIS A 100 7.15 -10.27 -0.77
N VAL A 101 6.95 -9.02 -1.18
CA VAL A 101 6.03 -8.07 -0.58
C VAL A 101 5.19 -7.48 -1.69
N SER A 102 3.87 -7.54 -1.51
CA SER A 102 2.90 -6.94 -2.40
C SER A 102 2.47 -5.58 -1.89
N VAL A 103 2.37 -4.62 -2.80
CA VAL A 103 1.83 -3.29 -2.53
C VAL A 103 0.60 -3.07 -3.40
N VAL A 104 -0.55 -2.87 -2.74
CA VAL A 104 -1.86 -2.72 -3.39
C VAL A 104 -2.43 -1.33 -3.11
N PRO A 105 -3.28 -0.78 -4.00
CA PRO A 105 -3.87 0.53 -3.79
C PRO A 105 -4.99 0.46 -2.74
N VAL A 106 -5.11 1.51 -1.92
CA VAL A 106 -6.25 1.66 -1.01
C VAL A 106 -7.41 2.33 -1.75
N GLY A 107 -8.63 1.80 -1.58
CA GLY A 107 -9.88 2.39 -2.04
C GLY A 107 -10.17 2.31 -3.55
N VAL A 108 -9.31 1.67 -4.36
CA VAL A 108 -9.54 1.43 -5.80
C VAL A 108 -8.94 0.09 -6.22
N SER A 109 -9.22 -0.37 -7.44
CA SER A 109 -8.59 -1.57 -7.99
C SER A 109 -7.14 -1.33 -8.44
N ILE A 110 -6.36 -2.41 -8.54
CA ILE A 110 -5.01 -2.37 -9.12
C ILE A 110 -5.07 -1.89 -10.58
N GLN A 111 -6.09 -2.29 -11.34
CA GLN A 111 -6.25 -1.84 -12.73
C GLN A 111 -6.41 -0.32 -12.85
N THR A 112 -7.12 0.33 -11.91
CA THR A 112 -7.18 1.79 -11.87
C THR A 112 -5.81 2.42 -11.67
N TRP A 113 -4.96 1.83 -10.83
CA TRP A 113 -3.58 2.28 -10.66
C TRP A 113 -2.74 2.06 -11.93
N ILE A 114 -2.82 0.87 -12.54
CA ILE A 114 -2.13 0.56 -13.80
C ILE A 114 -2.51 1.57 -14.89
N ASN A 115 -3.81 1.82 -15.07
CA ASN A 115 -4.32 2.72 -16.11
C ASN A 115 -3.89 4.18 -15.89
N ALA A 116 -3.89 4.64 -14.64
CA ALA A 116 -3.42 5.98 -14.28
C ALA A 116 -1.88 6.12 -14.40
N GLY A 117 -1.17 5.00 -14.35
CA GLY A 117 0.26 4.93 -14.59
C GLY A 117 1.07 5.72 -13.57
N SER A 118 2.20 6.26 -14.05
CA SER A 118 3.15 7.01 -13.21
C SER A 118 2.62 8.32 -12.63
N GLY A 119 1.59 8.91 -13.24
CA GLY A 119 0.94 10.13 -12.73
C GLY A 119 -0.04 9.87 -11.58
N SER A 120 -0.31 8.60 -11.25
CA SER A 120 -1.29 8.26 -10.21
C SER A 120 -0.84 8.71 -8.83
N ILE A 121 -1.80 9.10 -7.98
CA ILE A 121 -1.56 9.43 -6.56
C ILE A 121 -0.86 8.27 -5.84
N ARG A 122 -1.10 7.01 -6.24
CA ARG A 122 -0.46 5.82 -5.66
C ARG A 122 1.01 5.70 -6.03
N THR A 123 1.37 5.91 -7.31
CA THR A 123 2.77 5.96 -7.71
C THR A 123 3.50 7.12 -7.02
N GLN A 124 2.86 8.29 -6.92
CA GLN A 124 3.45 9.43 -6.24
C GLN A 124 3.61 9.19 -4.73
N ALA A 125 2.66 8.51 -4.08
CA ALA A 125 2.75 8.13 -2.67
C ALA A 125 3.87 7.10 -2.41
N VAL A 126 4.06 6.12 -3.30
CA VAL A 126 5.22 5.21 -3.21
C VAL A 126 6.51 6.00 -3.42
N LYS A 127 6.54 6.89 -4.42
CA LYS A 127 7.72 7.70 -4.75
C LYS A 127 8.14 8.63 -3.60
N SER A 128 7.20 9.18 -2.84
CA SER A 128 7.50 10.12 -1.75
C SER A 128 8.17 9.47 -0.53
N VAL A 129 8.07 8.15 -0.40
CA VAL A 129 8.58 7.40 0.77
C VAL A 129 9.68 6.40 0.44
N VAL A 130 10.09 6.32 -0.82
CA VAL A 130 11.26 5.52 -1.22
C VAL A 130 12.48 6.40 -1.38
N VAL A 131 13.63 5.88 -0.98
CA VAL A 131 14.93 6.49 -1.25
C VAL A 131 15.71 5.64 -2.25
N LYS A 132 16.62 6.27 -2.97
CA LYS A 132 17.48 5.58 -3.94
C LYS A 132 18.51 4.72 -3.19
N TRP A 133 18.69 3.49 -3.67
CA TRP A 133 19.71 2.55 -3.21
C TRP A 133 20.63 2.20 -4.38
N ASP A 134 21.94 2.40 -4.20
CA ASP A 134 22.98 2.26 -5.23
C ASP A 134 24.08 1.24 -4.84
N GLY A 135 23.75 0.21 -4.06
CA GLY A 135 24.67 -0.90 -3.84
C GLY A 135 25.04 -1.20 -2.39
N GLY A 136 24.72 -0.32 -1.43
CA GLY A 136 25.03 -0.48 0.00
C GLY A 136 26.52 -0.71 0.24
N ASN A 137 27.25 0.34 0.61
CA ASN A 137 28.69 0.23 0.90
C ASN A 137 28.97 -0.65 2.13
#